data_AF-A0A9D6M163-F1
#
_entry.id   AF-A0A9D6M163-F1
#
_cell.length_a   1.000
_cell.length_b   1.000
_cell.length_c   1.000
_cell.angle_alpha   90.00
_cell.angle_beta   90.00
_cell.angle_gamma   90.00
#
_symmetry.space_group_name_H-M   'P 1'
#
loop_
_entity.id
_entity.type
_entity.pdbx_description
1 polymer ?
#
loop_
_entity_poly.entity_id
_entity_poly.type
_entity_poly.pdbx_seq_one_letter_code
_entity_poly.pdbx_strand_id
1 'polypeptide(L)' 'RRMTASEKTECVMEMSDMLLRLSLADVRLLYPHASEREIFLRMAARRLDRDLMLRVYGWHPDLGPEP' A
#
# COMPACT_ATOMS: atom_id res chain seq x y z
N ARG A 1 6.42 28.60 17.04
CA ARG A 1 5.18 28.85 16.26
C ARG A 1 4.20 27.73 16.56
N ARG A 2 2.94 28.03 16.91
CA ARG A 2 1.89 27.01 17.09
C ARG A 2 1.20 26.82 15.74
N MET A 3 1.08 25.59 15.26
CA MET A 3 0.39 25.32 13.99
C MET A 3 -1.11 25.59 14.13
N THR A 4 -1.69 26.14 13.08
CA THR A 4 -3.14 26.21 12.87
C THR A 4 -3.70 24.82 12.58
N ALA A 5 -5.03 24.68 12.65
CA ALA A 5 -5.68 23.42 12.30
C ALA A 5 -5.39 23.00 10.85
N SER A 6 -5.36 23.96 9.91
CA SER A 6 -5.07 23.70 8.49
C SER A 6 -3.65 23.23 8.25
N GLU A 7 -2.67 23.88 8.88
CA GLU A 7 -1.26 23.45 8.79
C GLU A 7 -1.07 22.05 9.39
N LYS A 8 -1.82 21.71 10.44
CA LYS A 8 -1.78 20.38 11.04
C LYS A 8 -2.35 19.33 10.08
N THR A 9 -3.45 19.62 9.39
CA THR A 9 -4.00 18.71 8.39
C THR A 9 -3.07 18.54 7.20
N GLU A 10 -2.44 19.61 6.73
CA GLU A 10 -1.46 19.55 5.64
C GLU A 10 -0.26 18.67 6.00
N CYS A 11 0.31 18.88 7.19
CA CYS A 11 1.39 18.05 7.71
C CYS A 11 1.01 16.57 7.80
N VAL A 12 -0.20 16.24 8.27
CA VAL A 12 -0.68 14.84 8.32
C VAL A 12 -0.81 14.24 6.91
N MET A 13 -1.26 15.02 5.93
CA MET A 13 -1.36 14.56 4.54
C MET A 13 0.02 14.31 3.93
N GLU A 14 0.98 15.19 4.17
CA GLU A 14 2.38 15.02 3.74
C GLU A 14 3.03 13.78 4.36
N MET A 15 2.84 13.59 5.67
CA MET A 15 3.32 12.40 6.37
C MET A 15 2.67 11.12 5.81
N SER A 16 1.37 11.17 5.52
CA SER A 16 0.66 10.05 4.92
C SER A 16 1.24 9.70 3.55
N ASP A 17 1.45 10.68 2.67
CA ASP A 17 2.07 10.47 1.35
C ASP A 17 3.49 9.89 1.47
N MET A 18 4.30 10.39 2.41
CA MET A 18 5.63 9.85 2.68
C MET A 18 5.57 8.37 3.07
N LEU A 19 4.66 7.99 3.97
CA LEU A 19 4.48 6.59 4.39
C LEU A 19 4.04 5.71 3.22
N LEU A 20 3.18 6.21 2.33
CA LEU A 20 2.77 5.48 1.14
C LEU A 20 3.93 5.22 0.18
N ARG A 21 4.77 6.22 -0.06
CA ARG A 21 5.97 6.07 -0.91
C ARG A 21 6.98 5.11 -0.31
N LEU A 22 7.20 5.16 1.00
CA LEU A 22 8.09 4.25 1.70
C LEU A 22 7.59 2.80 1.59
N SER A 23 6.29 2.57 1.81
CA SER A 23 5.69 1.25 1.64
C SER A 23 5.82 0.73 0.20
N LEU A 24 5.66 1.59 -0.80
CA LEU A 24 5.84 1.20 -2.20
C LEU A 24 7.29 0.79 -2.49
N ALA A 25 8.26 1.57 -2.00
CA ALA A 25 9.68 1.28 -2.17
C ALA A 25 10.04 -0.07 -1.51
N ASP A 26 9.51 -0.32 -0.31
CA ASP A 26 9.66 -1.59 0.41
C ASP A 26 9.08 -2.78 -0.38
N VAL A 27 7.87 -2.67 -0.96
CA VAL A 27 7.31 -3.72 -1.83
C VAL A 27 8.19 -3.98 -3.05
N ARG A 28 8.70 -2.92 -3.70
CA ARG A 28 9.59 -3.08 -4.86
C ARG A 28 10.92 -3.74 -4.50
N LEU A 29 11.44 -3.47 -3.31
CA LEU A 29 12.67 -4.10 -2.81
C LEU A 29 12.46 -5.58 -2.52
N LEU A 30 11.34 -5.95 -1.90
CA LEU A 30 11.00 -7.34 -1.58
C LEU A 30 10.64 -8.16 -2.83
N TYR A 31 10.08 -7.51 -3.86
CA TYR A 31 9.60 -8.17 -5.07
C TYR A 31 10.12 -7.46 -6.33
N PRO A 32 11.44 -7.55 -6.62
CA PRO A 32 12.07 -6.80 -7.71
C PRO A 32 11.60 -7.23 -9.11
N HIS A 33 11.06 -8.44 -9.24
CA HIS A 33 10.54 -8.97 -10.50
C HIS A 33 9.01 -8.91 -10.61
N ALA A 34 8.33 -8.39 -9.59
CA ALA A 34 6.88 -8.25 -9.63
C ALA A 34 6.47 -7.24 -10.71
N SER A 35 5.41 -7.58 -11.44
CA SER A 35 4.78 -6.62 -12.34
C SER A 35 4.18 -5.45 -11.55
N GLU A 36 3.97 -4.30 -12.20
CA GLU A 36 3.28 -3.16 -11.58
C GLU A 36 1.89 -3.53 -11.03
N ARG A 37 1.18 -4.47 -11.70
CA ARG A 37 -0.10 -5.01 -11.21
C ARG A 37 0.09 -5.77 -9.89
N GLU A 38 1.12 -6.59 -9.79
CA GLU A 38 1.39 -7.35 -8.57
C GLU A 38 1.85 -6.43 -7.42
N ILE A 39 2.68 -5.42 -7.72
CA ILE A 39 3.06 -4.39 -6.74
C ILE A 39 1.81 -3.67 -6.22
N PHE A 40 0.89 -3.27 -7.11
CA PHE A 40 -0.38 -2.66 -6.73
C PHE A 40 -1.20 -3.57 -5.82
N LEU A 41 -1.34 -4.85 -6.16
CA LEU A 41 -2.11 -5.80 -5.37
C LEU A 41 -1.47 -6.07 -4.00
N ARG A 42 -0.14 -6.16 -3.93
CA ARG A 42 0.61 -6.25 -2.66
C ARG A 42 0.41 -5.01 -1.79
N MET A 43 0.38 -3.82 -2.40
CA MET A 43 0.07 -2.58 -1.69
C MET A 43 -1.39 -2.53 -1.21
N ALA A 44 -2.34 -3.05 -1.99
CA ALA A 44 -3.75 -3.13 -1.61
C ALA A 44 -3.97 -4.12 -0.46
N ALA A 45 -3.33 -5.28 -0.49
CA ALA A 45 -3.40 -6.31 0.55
C ALA A 45 -2.86 -5.84 1.91
N ARG A 46 -2.02 -4.78 1.97
CA ARG A 46 -1.60 -4.16 3.23
C ARG A 46 -2.72 -3.37 3.94
N ARG A 47 -3.82 -3.06 3.24
CA ARG A 47 -4.90 -2.16 3.72
C ARG A 47 -6.27 -2.84 3.74
N LEU A 48 -6.49 -3.75 2.82
CA LEU A 48 -7.76 -4.46 2.66
C LEU A 48 -7.64 -5.83 3.32
N ASP A 49 -8.71 -6.24 3.98
CA ASP A 49 -8.84 -7.61 4.48
C ASP A 49 -8.87 -8.61 3.32
N ARG A 50 -8.56 -9.88 3.64
CA ARG A 50 -8.51 -10.98 2.66
C ARG A 50 -9.81 -11.12 1.87
N ASP A 51 -10.96 -11.05 2.53
CA ASP A 51 -12.24 -11.30 1.88
C ASP A 51 -12.58 -10.17 0.89
N LEU A 52 -12.21 -8.94 1.20
CA LEU A 52 -12.34 -7.82 0.28
C LEU A 52 -11.34 -7.90 -0.89
N MET A 53 -10.09 -8.29 -0.62
CA MET A 53 -9.08 -8.52 -1.66
C MET A 53 -9.53 -9.57 -2.68
N LEU A 54 -10.12 -10.68 -2.21
CA LEU A 54 -10.62 -11.74 -3.07
C LEU A 54 -11.86 -11.32 -3.86
N ARG A 55 -12.81 -10.63 -3.23
CA ARG A 55 -14.03 -10.17 -3.92
C ARG A 55 -13.74 -9.13 -5.01
N VAL A 56 -12.81 -8.22 -4.77
CA VAL A 56 -12.54 -7.09 -5.69
C VAL A 56 -11.48 -7.44 -6.71
N TYR A 57 -10.41 -8.14 -6.30
CA TYR A 57 -9.24 -8.37 -7.14
C TYR A 57 -8.96 -9.85 -7.45
N GLY A 58 -9.64 -10.78 -6.79
CA GLY A 58 -9.41 -12.22 -6.96
C GLY A 58 -7.99 -12.67 -6.58
N TRP A 59 -7.31 -11.91 -5.72
CA TRP A 59 -5.88 -12.12 -5.44
C TRP A 59 -5.57 -11.85 -3.97
N HIS A 60 -4.71 -12.67 -3.37
CA HIS A 60 -4.15 -12.46 -2.03
C HIS A 60 -2.74 -13.07 -1.96
N PRO A 61 -1.75 -12.46 -1.29
CA PRO A 61 -0.37 -12.97 -1.28
C PRO A 61 -0.25 -14.37 -0.66
N ASP A 62 -1.10 -14.70 0.31
CA ASP A 62 -1.09 -16.01 1.01
C ASP A 62 -1.74 -17.15 0.21
N LEU A 63 -2.29 -16.88 -0.98
CA LEU A 63 -2.79 -17.96 -1.83
C LEU A 63 -1.65 -18.72 -2.53
N GLY A 64 -0.41 -18.22 -2.47
CA GLY A 64 0.71 -18.76 -3.25
C GLY A 64 0.47 -18.60 -4.76
N PRO A 65 1.50 -18.76 -5.61
CA PRO A 65 1.24 -19.07 -7.00
C PRO A 65 0.49 -20.41 -7.03
N GLU A 66 -0.63 -20.51 -7.77
CA GLU A 66 -1.18 -21.82 -8.09
C GLU A 66 -0.09 -22.70 -8.74
N PRO A 67 -0.07 -24.02 -8.46
CA PRO A 67 0.88 -24.95 -9.07
C PRO A 67 0.77 -25.02 -10.60
#